data_AF-A0A965DTX1-F1
#
_entry.id   AF-A0A965DTX1-F1
#
_cell.length_a   1.000
_cell.length_b   1.000
_cell.length_c   1.000
_cell.angle_alpha   90.00
_cell.angle_beta   90.00
_cell.angle_gamma   90.00
#
_symmetry.space_group_name_H-M   'P 1'
#
loop_
_entity.id
_entity.type
_entity.pdbx_description
1 polymer ?
#
loop_
_entity_poly.entity_id
_entity_poly.type
_entity_poly.pdbx_seq_one_letter_code
_entity_poly.pdbx_strand_id
1 'polypeptide(L)'
;MANEAIINIRVDESIKNKASKILAESGLTTSTAIRLFLLKVIKDKAFPAELLIPNTMTERAMKAALAGKTVKAKNLEDLFKKLNA
;
A
#
# COMPACT_ATOMS: atom_id res chain seq x y z
N MET A 1 25.67 14.29 -18.54
CA MET A 1 25.21 12.92 -18.90
C MET A 1 23.93 12.67 -18.12
N ALA A 2 22.85 12.27 -18.80
CA ALA A 2 21.63 11.90 -18.09
C ALA A 2 21.88 10.55 -17.39
N ASN A 3 21.74 10.52 -16.06
CA ASN A 3 21.81 9.28 -15.28
C ASN A 3 20.52 8.48 -15.53
N GLU A 4 20.49 7.75 -16.64
CA GLU A 4 19.40 6.83 -16.97
C GLU A 4 19.71 5.44 -16.40
N ALA A 5 18.75 4.88 -15.67
CA ALA A 5 18.81 3.52 -15.16
C ALA A 5 17.60 2.74 -15.69
N ILE A 6 17.83 1.50 -16.14
CA ILE A 6 16.80 0.64 -16.71
C ILE A 6 16.24 -0.26 -15.60
N ILE A 7 14.92 -0.38 -15.55
CA ILE A 7 14.20 -1.28 -14.63
C ILE A 7 13.58 -2.41 -15.46
N ASN A 8 14.04 -3.65 -15.23
CA ASN A 8 13.49 -4.85 -15.86
C ASN A 8 12.65 -5.63 -14.84
N ILE A 9 11.34 -5.76 -15.10
CA ILE A 9 10.39 -6.43 -14.19
C ILE A 9 9.75 -7.60 -14.92
N ARG A 10 9.73 -8.78 -14.28
CA ARG A 10 8.91 -9.91 -14.74
C ARG A 10 7.47 -9.70 -14.30
N VAL A 11 6.55 -9.82 -15.25
CA VAL A 11 5.12 -9.71 -15.03
C VAL A 11 4.42 -10.71 -15.93
N ASP A 12 3.29 -11.24 -15.45
CA ASP A 12 2.42 -12.07 -16.27
C ASP A 12 1.94 -11.30 -17.51
N GLU A 13 1.91 -11.95 -18.67
CA GLU A 13 1.55 -11.32 -19.93
C GLU A 13 0.12 -10.77 -19.92
N SER A 14 -0.81 -11.49 -19.29
CA SER A 14 -2.20 -11.05 -19.19
C SER A 14 -2.32 -9.78 -18.34
N ILE A 15 -1.53 -9.67 -17.27
CA ILE A 15 -1.47 -8.47 -16.42
C ILE A 15 -0.91 -7.30 -17.23
N LYS A 16 0.21 -7.50 -17.94
CA LYS A 16 0.83 -6.46 -18.78
C LYS A 16 -0.15 -5.92 -19.81
N ASN A 17 -0.85 -6.80 -20.52
CA ASN A 17 -1.76 -6.41 -21.60
C ASN A 17 -2.98 -5.66 -21.06
N LYS A 18 -3.58 -6.14 -19.95
CA LYS A 18 -4.71 -5.46 -19.29
C LYS A 18 -4.31 -4.09 -18.77
N ALA A 19 -3.21 -3.99 -18.03
CA ALA A 19 -2.72 -2.73 -17.48
C ALA A 19 -2.40 -1.72 -18.59
N SER A 20 -1.73 -2.15 -19.67
CA SER A 20 -1.38 -1.26 -20.78
C SER A 20 -2.62 -0.71 -21.48
N LYS A 21 -3.68 -1.52 -21.65
CA LYS A 21 -4.95 -1.07 -22.23
C LYS A 21 -5.63 0.00 -21.35
N ILE A 22 -5.78 -0.29 -20.05
CA ILE A 22 -6.43 0.63 -19.10
C ILE A 22 -5.65 1.95 -19.00
N LEU A 23 -4.32 1.89 -18.94
CA LEU A 23 -3.50 3.10 -18.87
C LEU A 23 -3.56 3.91 -20.17
N ALA A 24 -3.61 3.25 -21.33
CA ALA A 24 -3.72 3.92 -22.62
C ALA A 24 -5.05 4.68 -22.78
N GLU A 25 -6.15 4.18 -22.20
CA GLU A 25 -7.44 4.90 -22.15
C GLU A 25 -7.31 6.27 -21.43
N SER A 26 -6.33 6.40 -20.52
CA SER A 26 -5.99 7.66 -19.83
C SER A 26 -4.79 8.40 -20.45
N GLY A 27 -4.31 7.99 -21.64
CA GLY A 27 -3.15 8.60 -22.30
C GLY A 27 -1.80 8.30 -21.63
N LEU A 28 -1.73 7.28 -20.78
CA LEU A 28 -0.51 6.89 -20.07
C LEU A 28 0.10 5.62 -20.65
N THR A 29 1.43 5.58 -20.66
CA THR A 29 2.17 4.33 -20.90
C THR A 29 2.46 3.62 -19.57
N THR A 30 2.70 2.32 -19.62
CA THR A 30 3.12 1.53 -18.45
C THR A 30 4.40 2.09 -17.83
N SER A 31 5.36 2.55 -18.64
CA SER A 31 6.58 3.19 -18.16
C SER A 31 6.30 4.50 -17.41
N THR A 32 5.38 5.32 -17.91
CA THR A 32 4.96 6.55 -17.22
C THR A 32 4.31 6.23 -15.87
N ALA A 33 3.43 5.23 -15.83
CA ALA A 33 2.77 4.81 -14.59
C ALA A 33 3.76 4.30 -13.54
N ILE A 34 4.74 3.47 -13.94
CA ILE A 34 5.81 2.99 -13.05
C ILE A 34 6.63 4.17 -12.52
N ARG A 35 6.97 5.15 -13.38
CA ARG A 35 7.70 6.35 -12.96
C ARG A 35 6.91 7.17 -11.94
N LEU A 36 5.61 7.36 -12.15
CA LEU A 36 4.73 8.07 -11.22
C LEU A 36 4.64 7.35 -9.87
N PHE A 37 4.55 6.03 -9.87
CA PHE A 37 4.58 5.22 -8.66
C PHE A 37 5.88 5.42 -7.86
N LEU A 38 7.04 5.36 -8.53
CA LEU A 38 8.33 5.60 -7.87
C LEU A 38 8.44 7.02 -7.31
N LEU A 39 7.97 8.02 -8.05
CA LEU A 39 7.93 9.41 -7.57
C LEU A 39 7.03 9.57 -6.35
N LYS A 40 5.89 8.87 -6.31
CA LYS A 40 4.98 8.85 -5.15
C LYS A 40 5.67 8.24 -3.93
N VAL A 41 6.35 7.10 -4.09
CA VAL A 41 7.13 6.46 -3.02
C VAL A 41 8.22 7.40 -2.48
N ILE A 42 8.95 8.08 -3.36
CA ILE A 42 10.00 9.03 -2.97
C ILE A 42 9.40 10.21 -2.21
N LYS A 43 8.33 10.80 -2.74
CA LYS A 43 7.67 11.97 -2.16
C LYS A 43 7.15 11.69 -0.76
N ASP A 44 6.48 10.55 -0.60
CA ASP A 44 5.81 10.21 0.64
C ASP A 44 6.72 9.45 1.63
N LYS A 45 7.91 9.02 1.17
CA LYS A 45 8.85 8.17 1.90
C LYS A 45 8.20 6.90 2.46
N ALA A 46 7.18 6.42 1.77
CA ALA A 46 6.36 5.28 2.17
C ALA A 46 5.79 4.60 0.93
N PHE A 47 5.38 3.33 1.09
CA PHE A 47 4.60 2.65 0.07
C PHE A 47 3.18 3.27 0.01
N PRO A 48 2.57 3.46 -1.18
CA PRO A 48 1.23 4.03 -1.28
C PRO A 48 0.22 3.22 -0.47
N ALA A 49 -0.33 3.82 0.58
CA ALA A 49 -1.20 3.14 1.53
C ALA A 49 -2.51 2.67 0.88
N GLU A 50 -2.96 3.36 -0.17
CA GLU A 50 -4.10 2.99 -1.00
C GLU A 50 -3.93 1.63 -1.72
N LEU A 51 -2.70 1.15 -1.87
CA LEU A 51 -2.40 -0.16 -2.45
C LEU A 51 -2.20 -1.25 -1.38
N LEU A 52 -2.18 -0.90 -0.09
CA LEU A 52 -2.06 -1.86 0.99
C LEU A 52 -3.40 -2.52 1.26
N ILE A 53 -3.47 -3.83 1.03
CA ILE A 53 -4.63 -4.64 1.39
C ILE A 53 -4.33 -5.27 2.75
N PRO A 54 -5.18 -5.04 3.78
CA PRO A 54 -5.03 -5.66 5.08
C PRO A 54 -4.95 -7.19 4.94
N ASN A 55 -3.98 -7.81 5.60
CA ASN A 55 -3.93 -9.26 5.63
C ASN A 55 -5.06 -9.83 6.50
N THR A 56 -5.28 -11.14 6.41
CA THR A 56 -6.36 -11.84 7.12
C THR A 56 -6.34 -11.62 8.63
N MET A 57 -5.16 -11.49 9.26
CA MET A 57 -5.04 -11.21 10.68
C MET A 57 -5.49 -9.80 11.01
N THR A 58 -5.02 -8.80 10.25
CA THR A 58 -5.41 -7.40 10.41
C THR A 58 -6.90 -7.22 10.18
N GLU A 59 -7.47 -7.84 9.15
CA GLU A 59 -8.92 -7.82 8.90
C GLU A 59 -9.73 -8.36 10.07
N ARG A 60 -9.31 -9.49 10.65
CA ARG A 60 -9.98 -10.07 11.83
C ARG A 60 -9.89 -9.15 13.04
N ALA A 61 -8.72 -8.57 13.28
CA ALA A 61 -8.53 -7.61 14.37
C ALA A 61 -9.43 -6.38 14.21
N MET A 62 -9.52 -5.82 13.00
CA MET A 62 -10.41 -4.70 12.70
C MET A 62 -11.89 -5.06 12.91
N LYS A 63 -12.33 -6.24 12.43
CA LYS A 63 -13.71 -6.72 12.64
C LYS A 63 -14.03 -6.92 14.13
N ALA A 64 -13.11 -7.51 14.90
CA ALA A 64 -13.27 -7.67 16.33
C ALA A 64 -13.37 -6.32 17.04
N ALA A 65 -12.54 -5.35 16.64
CA ALA A 65 -12.56 -4.01 17.19
C ALA A 65 -13.90 -3.29 16.93
N LEU A 66 -14.40 -3.34 15.69
CA LEU A 66 -15.71 -2.78 15.32
C LEU A 66 -16.88 -3.46 16.05
N ALA A 67 -16.76 -4.76 16.34
CA ALA A 67 -17.74 -5.51 17.13
C ALA A 67 -17.62 -5.25 18.65
N GLY A 68 -16.78 -4.29 19.08
CA GLY A 68 -16.60 -3.96 20.48
C GLY A 68 -15.81 -4.99 21.29
N LYS A 69 -15.18 -5.98 20.63
CA LYS A 69 -14.30 -6.98 21.26
C LYS A 69 -12.91 -6.38 21.46
N THR A 70 -12.82 -5.30 22.23
CA THR A 70 -11.59 -4.58 22.54
C THR A 70 -11.32 -4.56 24.04
N VAL A 71 -10.06 -4.33 24.40
CA VAL A 71 -9.67 -4.05 25.78
C VAL A 71 -9.89 -2.56 26.03
N LYS A 72 -10.71 -2.22 27.02
CA LYS A 72 -10.91 -0.83 27.44
C LYS A 72 -9.88 -0.44 28.50
N ALA A 73 -9.34 0.77 28.39
CA ALA A 73 -8.50 1.39 29.42
C ALA A 73 -9.23 2.59 30.03
N LYS A 74 -9.05 2.81 31.33
CA LYS A 74 -9.69 3.93 32.06
C LYS A 74 -9.03 5.28 31.75
N ASN A 75 -7.73 5.27 31.54
CA ASN A 75 -6.89 6.43 31.25
C ASN A 75 -5.60 5.99 30.54
N LEU A 76 -4.74 6.95 30.21
CA LEU A 76 -3.50 6.69 29.49
C LEU A 76 -2.53 5.77 30.26
N GLU A 77 -2.42 5.93 31.58
CA GLU A 77 -1.56 5.09 32.42
C GLU A 77 -2.04 3.63 32.46
N ASP A 78 -3.34 3.41 32.60
CA ASP A 78 -3.97 2.07 32.55
C ASP A 78 -3.80 1.42 31.17
N LEU A 79 -3.80 2.22 30.10
CA LEU A 79 -3.55 1.72 28.75
C LEU A 79 -2.13 1.18 28.62
N PHE A 80 -1.11 1.95 29.01
CA PHE A 80 0.29 1.49 28.94
C PHE A 80 0.54 0.24 29.78
N LYS A 81 -0.04 0.17 30.99
CA LYS A 81 0.02 -1.04 31.84
C LYS A 81 -0.59 -2.27 31.15
N LYS A 82 -1.70 -2.11 30.42
CA LYS A 82 -2.38 -3.19 29.69
C LYS A 82 -1.68 -3.58 28.38
N LEU A 83 -0.87 -2.70 27.81
CA LEU A 83 -0.13 -2.93 26.56
C LEU A 83 1.27 -3.54 26.79
N ASN A 84 1.63 -3.88 28.02
CA ASN A 84 2.97 -4.36 28.40
C ASN A 84 4.08 -3.38 27.98
N ALA A 85 3.91 -2.09 28.30
CA ALA A 85 5.02 -1.12 28.28
C ALA A 85 6.00 -1.38 29.43
#